data_AF-A0A538DXE9-F1
#
_entry.id   AF-A0A538DXE9-F1
#
_cell.length_a   1.000
_cell.length_b   1.000
_cell.length_c   1.000
_cell.angle_alpha   90.00
_cell.angle_beta   90.00
_cell.angle_gamma   90.00
#
_symmetry.space_group_name_H-M   'P 1'
#
loop_
_entity.id
_entity.type
_entity.pdbx_description
1 polymer ?
#
loop_
_entity_poly.entity_id
_entity_poly.type
_entity_poly.pdbx_seq_one_letter_code
_entity_poly.pdbx_strand_id
1 'polypeptide(L)'
;MLARRNPVAKLAAALVPTLALLSTLDPLTPALFLAVELALVPLFGMSLPRLARRGWPLLVTAAGVASAQLLFTTGGLAAALGIALRIPAVALPGIVVFATTDPTDLADALVQNVRLPARFAIGALAAFRLVPLLGEEWRVLALARRARGIDAGRNPYAHLRLAGSLT
;
A
#
# COMPACT_ATOMS: atom_id res chain seq x y z
N MET A 1 19.17 9.51 12.90
CA MET A 1 19.32 10.34 11.69
C MET A 1 19.84 9.55 10.46
N LEU A 2 19.45 8.27 10.28
CA LEU A 2 19.61 7.52 9.01
C LEU A 2 18.30 7.34 8.22
N ALA A 3 17.15 7.71 8.81
CA ALA A 3 15.81 7.53 8.24
C ALA A 3 15.47 8.44 7.04
N ARG A 4 16.41 9.29 6.61
CA ARG A 4 16.15 10.41 5.70
C ARG A 4 16.82 10.34 4.32
N ARG A 5 17.52 9.25 3.95
CA ARG A 5 18.37 9.34 2.73
C ARG A 5 18.32 8.28 1.66
N ASN A 6 17.57 7.18 1.79
CA ASN A 6 17.37 6.35 0.61
C ASN A 6 16.03 5.60 0.58
N PRO A 7 15.01 6.14 -0.12
CA PRO A 7 13.76 5.44 -0.41
C PRO A 7 13.99 4.07 -1.05
N VAL A 8 15.03 3.92 -1.87
CA VAL A 8 15.39 2.66 -2.52
C VAL A 8 15.95 1.65 -1.53
N ALA A 9 16.68 2.09 -0.50
CA ALA A 9 17.12 1.18 0.56
C ALA A 9 15.94 0.68 1.41
N LYS A 10 14.92 1.53 1.64
CA LYS A 10 13.67 1.10 2.29
C LYS A 10 12.90 0.11 1.42
N LEU A 11 12.79 0.36 0.11
CA LEU A 11 12.20 -0.58 -0.84
C LEU A 11 12.97 -1.91 -0.87
N ALA A 12 14.31 -1.87 -0.93
CA ALA A 12 15.14 -3.07 -0.89
C ALA A 12 14.96 -3.84 0.43
N ALA A 13 14.93 -3.13 1.56
CA ALA A 13 14.67 -3.71 2.88
C ALA A 13 13.27 -4.31 3.01
N ALA A 14 12.28 -3.80 2.27
CA ALA A 14 10.95 -4.41 2.17
C ALA A 14 10.91 -5.58 1.18
N LEU A 15 11.72 -5.55 0.12
CA LEU A 15 11.78 -6.59 -0.90
C LEU A 15 12.45 -7.86 -0.36
N VAL A 16 13.50 -7.73 0.46
CA VAL A 16 14.21 -8.85 1.08
C VAL A 16 13.28 -9.81 1.85
N PRO A 17 12.45 -9.35 2.80
CA PRO A 17 11.52 -10.23 3.51
C PRO A 17 10.44 -10.78 2.58
N THR A 18 9.93 -9.99 1.62
CA THR A 18 8.96 -10.49 0.64
C THR A 18 9.54 -11.63 -0.21
N LEU A 19 10.77 -11.50 -0.70
CA LEU A 19 11.45 -12.54 -1.49
C LEU A 19 11.83 -13.77 -0.66
N ALA A 20 12.31 -13.57 0.57
CA ALA A 20 12.63 -14.67 1.48
C ALA A 20 11.36 -15.46 1.93
N LEU A 21 10.23 -14.76 2.05
CA LEU A 21 8.95 -15.38 2.30
C LEU A 21 8.47 -16.19 1.11
N LEU A 22 8.81 -15.85 -0.15
CA LEU A 22 8.40 -16.63 -1.33
C LEU A 22 9.07 -18.02 -1.40
N SER A 23 10.27 -18.18 -0.84
CA SER A 23 11.03 -19.43 -0.92
C SER A 23 10.67 -20.46 0.16
N THR A 24 9.74 -20.16 1.09
CA THR A 24 9.52 -21.00 2.28
C THR A 24 8.10 -21.53 2.40
N LEU A 25 7.97 -22.84 2.64
CA LEU A 25 6.71 -23.59 2.83
C LEU A 25 6.35 -23.80 4.32
N ASP A 26 7.26 -23.48 5.25
CA ASP A 26 7.07 -23.75 6.69
C ASP A 26 6.26 -22.68 7.45
N PRO A 27 5.35 -23.07 8.39
CA PRO A 27 4.54 -22.15 9.19
C PRO A 27 5.31 -21.27 10.18
N LEU A 28 6.51 -21.67 10.61
CA LEU A 28 7.31 -20.96 11.62
C LEU A 28 8.06 -19.75 11.03
N THR A 29 8.44 -19.82 9.76
CA THR A 29 9.17 -18.77 9.05
C THR A 29 8.42 -17.43 9.00
N PRO A 30 7.12 -17.36 8.66
CA PRO A 30 6.40 -16.09 8.69
C PRO A 30 6.31 -15.48 10.09
N ALA A 31 6.26 -16.29 11.15
CA ALA A 31 6.25 -15.79 12.53
C ALA A 31 7.58 -15.16 12.93
N LEU A 32 8.71 -15.81 12.59
CA LEU A 32 10.04 -15.28 12.86
C LEU A 32 10.30 -13.98 12.07
N PHE A 33 9.90 -13.95 10.80
CA PHE A 33 9.97 -12.75 9.97
C PHE A 33 9.15 -11.60 10.55
N LEU A 34 7.90 -11.87 10.97
CA LEU A 34 7.05 -10.89 11.64
C LEU A 34 7.70 -10.37 12.92
N ALA A 35 8.30 -11.23 13.74
CA ALA A 35 8.95 -10.84 14.98
C ALA A 35 10.17 -9.93 14.73
N VAL A 36 11.01 -10.30 13.76
CA VAL A 36 12.16 -9.49 13.34
C VAL A 36 11.70 -8.15 12.78
N GLU A 37 10.65 -8.15 11.96
CA GLU A 37 10.07 -6.94 11.40
C GLU A 37 9.51 -6.02 12.49
N LEU A 38 8.73 -6.56 13.44
CA LEU A 38 8.20 -5.80 14.56
C LEU A 38 9.30 -5.22 15.46
N ALA A 39 10.43 -5.93 15.60
CA ALA A 39 11.60 -5.45 16.31
C ALA A 39 12.36 -4.34 15.54
N LEU A 40 12.28 -4.33 14.21
CA LEU A 40 12.85 -3.29 13.35
C LEU A 40 11.96 -2.04 13.23
N VAL A 41 10.64 -2.17 13.35
CA VAL A 41 9.67 -1.05 13.34
C VAL A 41 10.07 0.15 14.24
N PRO A 42 10.50 -0.04 15.51
CA PRO A 42 10.92 1.08 16.35
C PRO A 42 12.21 1.78 15.85
N LEU A 43 13.11 1.07 15.16
CA LEU A 43 14.27 1.69 14.49
C LEU A 43 13.85 2.62 13.34
N PHE A 44 12.72 2.36 12.70
CA PHE A 44 12.14 3.21 11.65
C PHE A 44 11.32 4.40 12.19
N GLY A 45 11.16 4.52 13.51
CA GLY A 45 10.49 5.66 14.17
C GLY A 45 8.96 5.68 14.04
N MET A 46 8.34 4.54 13.69
CA MET A 46 6.87 4.42 13.64
C MET A 46 6.33 3.94 14.99
N SER A 47 5.28 4.59 15.49
CA SER A 47 4.55 4.11 16.66
C SER A 47 3.63 2.94 16.29
N LEU A 48 3.80 1.81 16.99
CA LEU A 48 3.00 0.59 16.89
C LEU A 48 1.46 0.81 16.79
N PRO A 49 0.84 1.76 17.53
CA PRO A 49 -0.59 2.05 17.39
C PRO A 49 -0.98 2.70 16.05
N ARG A 50 -0.10 3.48 15.40
CA ARG A 50 -0.39 4.03 14.06
C ARG A 50 -0.35 2.94 12.99
N LEU A 51 0.54 1.97 13.16
CA LEU A 51 0.61 0.80 12.28
C LEU A 51 -0.64 -0.06 12.44
N ALA A 52 -1.08 -0.35 13.67
CA ALA A 52 -2.30 -1.10 13.92
C ALA A 52 -3.56 -0.40 13.36
N ARG A 53 -3.66 0.93 13.48
CA ARG A 53 -4.80 1.69 12.94
C ARG A 53 -4.84 1.74 11.40
N ARG A 54 -3.70 1.59 10.71
CA ARG A 54 -3.66 1.44 9.24
C ARG A 54 -3.74 -0.02 8.79
N GLY A 55 -3.24 -0.93 9.61
CA GLY A 55 -3.18 -2.37 9.35
C GLY A 55 -4.44 -3.14 9.76
N TRP A 56 -5.45 -2.51 10.38
CA TRP A 56 -6.68 -3.21 10.74
C TRP A 56 -7.36 -3.96 9.58
N PRO A 57 -7.39 -3.47 8.30
CA PRO A 57 -7.97 -4.22 7.20
C PRO A 57 -7.14 -5.48 6.86
N LEU A 58 -5.84 -5.45 7.12
CA LEU A 58 -4.96 -6.62 6.99
C LEU A 58 -5.28 -7.68 8.04
N LEU A 59 -5.59 -7.26 9.27
CA LEU A 59 -5.97 -8.20 10.32
C LEU A 59 -7.32 -8.87 10.01
N VAL A 60 -8.26 -8.11 9.44
CA VAL A 60 -9.55 -8.65 8.99
C VAL A 60 -9.36 -9.66 7.85
N THR A 61 -8.52 -9.35 6.87
CA THR A 61 -8.20 -10.30 5.78
C THR A 61 -7.46 -11.52 6.29
N ALA A 62 -6.48 -11.36 7.19
CA ALA A 62 -5.78 -12.48 7.83
C ALA A 62 -6.73 -13.40 8.60
N ALA A 63 -7.65 -12.82 9.39
CA ALA A 63 -8.67 -13.58 10.11
C ALA A 63 -9.61 -14.31 9.14
N GLY A 64 -10.10 -13.63 8.09
CA GLY A 64 -10.96 -14.24 7.08
C GLY A 64 -10.31 -15.42 6.36
N VAL A 65 -9.02 -15.30 6.00
CA VAL A 65 -8.26 -16.39 5.38
C VAL A 65 -8.00 -17.53 6.37
N ALA A 66 -7.69 -17.22 7.63
CA ALA A 66 -7.54 -18.25 8.68
C ALA A 66 -8.84 -19.05 8.85
N SER A 67 -9.98 -18.36 8.94
CA SER A 67 -11.30 -19.00 9.07
C SER A 67 -11.64 -19.85 7.85
N ALA A 68 -11.39 -19.35 6.64
CA ALA A 68 -11.60 -20.12 5.43
C ALA A 68 -10.72 -21.39 5.41
N GLN A 69 -9.45 -21.28 5.77
CA GLN A 69 -8.56 -22.44 5.83
C GLN A 69 -9.01 -23.48 6.87
N LEU A 70 -9.50 -23.05 8.03
CA LEU A 70 -10.00 -23.96 9.06
C LEU A 70 -11.29 -24.67 8.65
N LEU A 71 -12.17 -23.98 7.92
CA LEU A 71 -13.48 -24.53 7.53
C LEU A 71 -13.41 -25.41 6.28
N PHE A 72 -12.52 -25.09 5.34
CA PHE A 72 -12.51 -25.70 4.00
C PHE A 72 -11.28 -26.57 3.72
N THR A 73 -10.30 -26.69 4.62
CA THR A 73 -9.10 -27.51 4.40
C THR A 73 -8.80 -28.49 5.51
N THR A 74 -8.10 -29.57 5.17
CA THR A 74 -7.65 -30.60 6.11
C THR A 74 -6.30 -30.30 6.77
N GLY A 75 -5.68 -29.15 6.44
CA GLY A 75 -4.35 -28.78 6.96
C GLY A 75 -4.32 -28.39 8.45
N GLY A 76 -5.49 -28.27 9.08
CA GLY A 76 -5.63 -27.97 10.51
C GLY A 76 -5.14 -26.57 10.91
N LEU A 77 -5.06 -26.36 12.23
CA LEU A 77 -4.72 -25.05 12.84
C LEU A 77 -3.33 -24.53 12.44
N ALA A 78 -2.34 -25.42 12.29
CA ALA A 78 -0.99 -25.02 11.92
C ALA A 78 -0.90 -24.41 10.51
N ALA A 79 -1.58 -25.01 9.53
CA ALA A 79 -1.61 -24.50 8.16
C ALA A 79 -2.40 -23.19 8.07
N ALA A 80 -3.54 -23.12 8.77
CA ALA A 80 -4.37 -21.91 8.81
C ALA A 80 -3.60 -20.73 9.44
N LEU A 81 -2.93 -20.95 10.57
CA LEU A 81 -2.10 -19.92 11.21
C LEU A 81 -0.89 -19.53 10.37
N GLY A 82 -0.22 -20.49 9.73
CA GLY A 82 0.93 -20.20 8.85
C GLY A 82 0.58 -19.22 7.74
N ILE A 83 -0.57 -19.41 7.07
CA ILE A 83 -1.04 -18.51 6.00
C ILE A 83 -1.54 -17.19 6.58
N ALA A 84 -2.28 -17.23 7.69
CA ALA A 84 -2.81 -16.04 8.35
C ALA A 84 -1.69 -15.10 8.81
N LEU A 85 -0.59 -15.63 9.35
CA LEU A 85 0.59 -14.84 9.74
C LEU A 85 1.37 -14.32 8.53
N ARG A 86 1.36 -15.05 7.41
CA ARG A 86 2.07 -14.65 6.19
C ARG A 86 1.52 -13.35 5.59
N ILE A 87 0.21 -13.12 5.70
CA ILE A 87 -0.46 -11.92 5.17
C ILE A 87 0.13 -10.63 5.78
N PRO A 88 0.14 -10.44 7.12
CA PRO A 88 0.78 -9.29 7.72
C PRO A 88 2.30 -9.29 7.50
N ALA A 89 2.99 -10.44 7.56
CA ALA A 89 4.45 -10.49 7.34
C ALA A 89 4.88 -9.99 5.94
N VAL A 90 4.03 -10.16 4.91
CA VAL A 90 4.32 -9.65 3.56
C VAL A 90 3.82 -8.21 3.38
N ALA A 91 2.72 -7.84 4.03
CA ALA A 91 2.06 -6.55 3.80
C ALA A 91 2.61 -5.42 4.68
N LEU A 92 3.08 -5.71 5.89
CA LEU A 92 3.66 -4.72 6.80
C LEU A 92 4.88 -3.99 6.22
N PRO A 93 5.84 -4.64 5.53
CA PRO A 93 7.00 -3.94 4.99
C PRO A 93 6.58 -2.93 3.93
N GLY A 94 5.63 -3.32 3.07
CA GLY A 94 5.03 -2.44 2.08
C GLY A 94 4.36 -1.23 2.71
N ILE A 95 3.53 -1.43 3.74
CA ILE A 95 2.88 -0.33 4.46
C ILE A 95 3.90 0.60 5.10
N VAL A 96 4.95 0.08 5.73
CA VAL A 96 6.00 0.89 6.36
C VAL A 96 6.71 1.75 5.32
N VAL A 97 7.04 1.19 4.15
CA VAL A 97 7.66 1.96 3.06
C VAL A 97 6.72 3.04 2.55
N PHE A 98 5.49 2.68 2.17
CA PHE A 98 4.52 3.64 1.62
C PHE A 98 4.14 4.73 2.64
N ALA A 99 4.00 4.39 3.92
CA ALA A 99 3.62 5.35 4.95
C ALA A 99 4.74 6.31 5.35
N THR A 100 6.01 6.00 5.01
CA THR A 100 7.19 6.80 5.39
C THR A 100 7.97 7.33 4.20
N THR A 101 7.43 7.22 2.99
CA THR A 101 8.09 7.63 1.75
C THR A 101 7.12 8.44 0.90
N ASP A 102 7.52 9.67 0.58
CA ASP A 102 6.76 10.49 -0.36
C ASP A 102 6.92 9.94 -1.80
N PRO A 103 5.85 9.90 -2.59
CA PRO A 103 5.86 9.27 -3.91
C PRO A 103 6.81 9.97 -4.90
N THR A 104 6.99 11.29 -4.77
CA THR A 104 7.92 12.08 -5.58
C THR A 104 9.37 11.71 -5.26
N ASP A 105 9.73 11.67 -3.97
CA ASP A 105 11.07 11.29 -3.52
C ASP A 105 11.41 9.84 -3.93
N LEU A 106 10.42 8.95 -3.91
CA LEU A 106 10.57 7.57 -4.39
C LEU A 106 10.90 7.53 -5.88
N ALA A 107 10.17 8.29 -6.69
CA ALA A 107 10.38 8.37 -8.14
C ALA A 107 11.78 8.90 -8.47
N ASP A 108 12.19 9.99 -7.81
CA ASP A 108 13.52 10.58 -7.99
C ASP A 108 14.63 9.62 -7.59
N ALA A 109 14.47 8.92 -6.46
CA ALA A 109 15.46 7.97 -5.96
C ALA A 109 15.58 6.72 -6.85
N LEU A 110 14.49 6.26 -7.48
CA LEU A 110 14.54 5.17 -8.46
C LEU A 110 15.33 5.57 -9.71
N VAL A 111 15.16 6.79 -10.19
CA VAL A 111 15.89 7.34 -11.34
C VAL A 111 17.38 7.47 -11.03
N GLN A 112 17.72 7.97 -9.85
CA GLN A 112 19.11 8.17 -9.43
C GLN A 112 19.85 6.86 -9.15
N ASN A 113 19.25 5.94 -8.39
CA ASN A 113 19.96 4.72 -7.94
C ASN A 113 19.87 3.56 -8.94
N VAL A 114 18.69 3.33 -9.51
CA VAL A 114 18.45 2.23 -10.47
C VAL A 114 18.75 2.67 -11.90
N ARG A 115 19.08 3.95 -12.13
CA ARG A 115 19.45 4.52 -13.44
C ARG A 115 18.37 4.26 -14.49
N LEU A 116 17.11 4.43 -14.11
CA LEU A 116 16.00 4.31 -15.06
C LEU A 116 16.17 5.29 -16.23
N PRO A 117 15.76 4.92 -17.46
CA PRO A 117 15.87 5.79 -18.62
C PRO A 117 15.18 7.14 -18.36
N ALA A 118 15.90 8.24 -18.57
CA ALA A 118 15.46 9.60 -18.21
C ALA A 118 14.07 9.97 -18.76
N ARG A 119 13.64 9.38 -19.88
CA ARG A 119 12.27 9.54 -20.44
C ARG A 119 11.16 9.14 -19.47
N PHE A 120 11.34 8.08 -18.68
CA PHE A 120 10.36 7.65 -17.69
C PHE A 120 10.34 8.58 -16.47
N ALA A 121 11.50 9.10 -16.08
CA ALA A 121 11.63 10.08 -15.01
C ALA A 121 10.83 11.35 -15.32
N ILE A 122 11.05 11.91 -16.50
CA ILE A 122 10.40 13.14 -16.95
C ILE A 122 8.89 12.92 -17.08
N GLY A 123 8.45 11.79 -17.63
CA GLY A 123 7.03 11.44 -17.72
C GLY A 123 6.36 11.28 -16.35
N ALA A 124 7.00 10.56 -15.42
CA ALA A 124 6.48 10.36 -14.07
C ALA A 124 6.41 11.68 -13.30
N LEU A 125 7.46 12.50 -13.35
CA LEU A 125 7.50 13.80 -12.67
C LEU A 125 6.49 14.79 -13.26
N ALA A 126 6.33 14.79 -14.59
CA ALA A 126 5.27 15.56 -15.25
C ALA A 126 3.88 15.09 -14.78
N ALA A 127 3.63 13.79 -14.71
CA ALA A 127 2.37 13.24 -14.21
C ALA A 127 2.13 13.62 -12.74
N PHE A 128 3.10 13.44 -11.85
CA PHE A 128 2.98 13.82 -10.44
C PHE A 128 2.70 15.31 -10.23
N ARG A 129 3.22 16.17 -11.12
CA ARG A 129 2.91 17.60 -11.12
C ARG A 129 1.51 17.91 -11.67
N LEU A 130 1.05 17.15 -12.68
CA LEU A 130 -0.24 17.36 -13.34
C LEU A 130 -1.42 16.84 -12.51
N VAL A 131 -1.24 15.74 -11.77
CA VAL A 131 -2.27 15.12 -10.92
C VAL A 131 -2.95 16.11 -9.96
N PRO A 132 -2.22 16.89 -9.13
CA PRO A 132 -2.86 17.84 -8.23
C PRO A 132 -3.55 18.98 -8.99
N LEU A 133 -3.02 19.41 -10.15
CA LEU A 133 -3.64 20.43 -11.00
C LEU A 133 -5.01 19.94 -11.52
N LEU A 134 -5.06 18.72 -12.07
CA LEU A 134 -6.31 18.10 -12.49
C LEU A 134 -7.29 18.01 -11.33
N GLY A 135 -6.83 17.61 -10.14
CA GLY A 135 -7.67 17.56 -8.94
C GLY A 135 -8.35 18.89 -8.61
N GLU A 136 -7.65 20.01 -8.81
CA GLU A 136 -8.23 21.34 -8.64
C GLU A 136 -9.26 21.66 -9.73
N GLU A 137 -8.95 21.37 -10.99
CA GLU A 137 -9.88 21.55 -12.10
C GLU A 137 -11.16 20.73 -11.91
N TRP A 138 -11.03 19.48 -11.46
CA TRP A 138 -12.17 18.62 -11.11
C TRP A 138 -13.03 19.25 -10.02
N ARG A 139 -12.41 19.88 -9.01
CA ARG A 139 -13.13 20.57 -7.93
C ARG A 139 -13.88 21.79 -8.44
N VAL A 140 -13.26 22.60 -9.31
CA VAL A 140 -13.90 23.75 -9.96
C VAL A 140 -15.08 23.30 -10.82
N LEU A 141 -14.89 22.27 -11.65
CA LEU A 141 -15.96 21.69 -12.47
C LEU A 141 -17.12 21.16 -11.62
N ALA A 142 -16.83 20.48 -10.51
CA ALA A 142 -17.85 19.99 -9.59
C ALA A 142 -18.68 21.13 -8.97
N LEU A 143 -18.03 22.23 -8.57
CA LEU A 143 -18.72 23.41 -8.04
C LEU A 143 -19.57 24.11 -9.10
N ALA A 144 -19.05 24.27 -10.32
CA ALA A 144 -19.79 24.85 -11.43
C ALA A 144 -21.03 24.02 -11.80
N ARG A 145 -20.92 22.68 -11.76
CA ARG A 145 -22.06 21.77 -11.99
C ARG A 145 -23.14 21.91 -10.91
N ARG A 146 -22.76 22.00 -9.64
CA ARG A 146 -23.70 22.25 -8.54
C ARG A 146 -24.43 23.59 -8.69
N ALA A 147 -23.72 24.65 -9.11
CA ALA A 147 -24.33 25.96 -9.37
C ALA A 147 -25.35 25.92 -10.53
N ARG A 148 -25.17 24.99 -11.48
CA ARG A 148 -26.11 24.71 -12.58
C ARG A 148 -27.23 23.73 -12.21
N GLY A 149 -27.35 23.35 -10.94
CA GLY A 149 -28.33 22.38 -10.46
C GLY A 149 -28.04 20.92 -10.86
N ILE A 150 -26.87 20.64 -11.41
CA ILE A 150 -26.43 19.30 -11.79
C ILE A 150 -25.76 18.68 -10.56
N ASP A 151 -26.57 18.14 -9.66
CA ASP A 151 -26.10 17.41 -8.47
C ASP A 151 -26.66 15.97 -8.48
N ALA A 152 -25.76 15.01 -8.36
CA ALA A 152 -26.09 13.59 -8.29
C ALA A 152 -26.62 13.17 -6.90
N GLY A 153 -26.44 14.03 -5.89
CA GLY A 153 -26.80 13.74 -4.51
C GLY A 153 -26.14 12.44 -4.01
N ARG A 154 -26.92 11.63 -3.28
CA ARG A 154 -26.47 10.35 -2.67
C ARG A 154 -26.66 9.13 -3.59
N ASN A 155 -27.21 9.28 -4.79
CA ASN A 155 -27.59 8.14 -5.62
C ASN A 155 -26.44 7.72 -6.56
N PRO A 156 -25.84 6.52 -6.40
CA PRO A 156 -24.72 6.06 -7.23
C PRO A 156 -25.08 5.93 -8.72
N TYR A 157 -26.34 5.65 -9.05
CA TYR A 157 -26.81 5.59 -10.44
C TYR A 157 -26.85 6.98 -11.10
N ALA A 158 -27.17 8.03 -10.33
CA ALA A 158 -27.14 9.40 -10.84
C ALA A 158 -25.70 9.85 -11.14
N HIS A 159 -24.73 9.45 -10.31
CA HIS A 159 -23.30 9.68 -10.54
C HIS A 159 -22.81 9.00 -11.82
N LEU A 160 -23.18 7.74 -12.06
CA LEU A 160 -22.81 7.02 -13.27
C LEU A 160 -23.45 7.61 -14.53
N ARG A 161 -24.71 8.04 -14.46
CA ARG A 161 -25.41 8.66 -15.60
C ARG A 161 -24.81 10.02 -15.99
N LEU A 162 -24.38 10.80 -15.00
CA LEU A 162 -23.69 12.08 -15.22
C LEU A 162 -22.23 11.90 -15.66
N ALA A 163 -21.60 10.79 -15.31
CA ALA A 163 -20.29 10.41 -15.86
C ALA A 163 -20.39 9.97 -17.32
N GLY A 164 -21.46 9.26 -17.69
CA GLY A 164 -21.72 8.81 -19.07
C GLY A 164 -22.12 9.92 -20.04
N SER A 165 -22.63 11.06 -19.57
CA SER A 165 -22.94 12.21 -20.44
C SER A 165 -21.69 13.04 -20.84
N LEU A 166 -20.48 12.53 -20.57
CA LEU A 166 -19.20 13.18 -20.88
C LEU A 166 -18.53 12.65 -22.16
N THR A 167 -19.13 11.66 -22.82
CA THR A 167 -18.77 11.18 -24.16
C THR A 167 -19.82 11.63 -25.17
#